data_AF-S3CHK6-F1
#
_entry.id   AF-S3CHK6-F1
#
_cell.length_a   1.000
_cell.length_b   1.000
_cell.length_c   1.000
_cell.angle_alpha   90.00
_cell.angle_beta   90.00
_cell.angle_gamma   90.00
#
_symmetry.space_group_name_H-M   'P 1'
#
loop_
_entity.id
_entity.type
_entity.pdbx_description
1 polymer ?
#
loop_
_entity_poly.entity_id
_entity_poly.type
_entity_poly.pdbx_seq_one_letter_code
_entity_poly.pdbx_strand_id
1 'polypeptide(L)' 'MILVTGGTGLIGSRLLFYLTQNKVHKVRAIYRNAHSLEKIEQLFIQQLDEK' A
#
# COMPACT_ATOMS: atom_id res chain seq x y z
N MET A 1 1.37 15.66 3.47
CA MET A 1 1.83 14.32 3.91
C MET A 1 0.58 13.51 4.23
N ILE A 2 0.47 12.28 3.73
CA ILE A 2 -0.70 11.41 3.93
C ILE A 2 -0.30 10.24 4.83
N LEU A 3 -0.97 10.09 5.97
CA LEU A 3 -0.83 8.94 6.87
C LEU A 3 -2.02 8.00 6.66
N VAL A 4 -1.75 6.77 6.24
CA VAL A 4 -2.77 5.75 6.03
C VAL A 4 -2.72 4.74 7.18
N THR A 5 -3.78 4.71 7.97
CA THR A 5 -4.02 3.66 8.96
C THR A 5 -4.82 2.54 8.31
N GLY A 6 -4.45 1.28 8.55
CA GLY A 6 -5.12 0.15 7.89
C GLY A 6 -4.72 -0.05 6.42
N GLY A 7 -3.52 0.43 6.05
CA GLY A 7 -2.96 0.27 4.70
C GLY A 7 -2.76 -1.17 4.25
N THR A 8 -2.76 -2.13 5.19
CA THR A 8 -2.64 -3.56 4.90
C THR A 8 -3.98 -4.28 4.67
N GLY A 9 -5.09 -3.55 4.69
CA GLY A 9 -6.41 -4.07 4.31
C GLY A 9 -6.61 -4.12 2.78
N LEU A 10 -7.67 -4.79 2.33
CA LEU A 10 -7.98 -4.97 0.91
C LEU A 10 -8.14 -3.64 0.15
N ILE A 11 -8.83 -2.69 0.75
CA ILE A 11 -9.07 -1.36 0.14
C ILE A 11 -7.87 -0.44 0.39
N GLY A 12 -7.31 -0.50 1.61
CA GLY A 12 -6.20 0.36 2.02
C GLY A 12 -4.94 0.14 1.18
N SER A 13 -4.67 -1.10 0.77
CA SER A 13 -3.50 -1.45 -0.05
C SER A 13 -3.59 -0.88 -1.46
N ARG A 14 -4.77 -0.97 -2.10
CA ARG A 14 -5.03 -0.39 -3.42
C ARG A 14 -4.97 1.14 -3.39
N LEU A 15 -5.51 1.74 -2.33
CA LEU A 15 -5.40 3.18 -2.11
C LEU A 15 -3.92 3.60 -1.97
N LEU A 16 -3.13 2.87 -1.18
CA LEU A 16 -1.69 3.13 -1.06
C LEU A 16 -0.98 3.05 -2.40
N PHE A 17 -1.24 2.01 -3.19
CA PHE A 17 -0.69 1.88 -4.53
C PHE A 17 -1.03 3.09 -5.40
N TYR A 18 -2.29 3.54 -5.42
CA TYR A 18 -2.67 4.71 -6.20
C TYR A 18 -2.00 6.01 -5.72
N LEU A 19 -1.92 6.20 -4.40
CA LEU A 19 -1.31 7.40 -3.80
C LEU A 19 0.20 7.47 -4.07
N THR A 20 0.90 6.34 -4.12
CA THR A 20 2.34 6.32 -4.45
C THR A 20 2.62 6.63 -5.91
N GLN A 21 1.69 6.35 -6.83
CA GLN A 21 1.82 6.69 -8.26
C GLN A 21 1.71 8.20 -8.53
N ASN A 22 0.85 8.90 -7.80
CA ASN A 22 0.58 10.33 -8.04
C ASN A 22 1.74 11.26 -7.63
N LYS A 23 2.70 10.80 -6.81
CA LYS A 23 3.94 11.53 -6.38
C LYS A 23 3.78 12.94 -5.77
N VAL A 24 2.58 13.52 -5.71
CA VAL A 24 2.31 14.88 -5.20
C VAL A 24 2.57 14.99 -3.69
N HIS A 25 2.33 13.91 -2.95
CA HIS A 25 2.42 13.91 -1.48
C HIS A 25 3.24 12.74 -0.98
N LYS A 26 4.07 12.99 0.05
CA LYS A 26 4.71 11.92 0.82
C LYS A 26 3.63 11.08 1.51
N VAL A 27 3.66 9.77 1.28
CA VAL A 27 2.73 8.79 1.84
C VAL A 27 3.47 7.97 2.91
N ARG A 28 2.82 7.74 4.06
CA ARG A 28 3.28 6.83 5.10
C ARG A 28 2.12 5.93 5.50
N ALA A 29 2.38 4.64 5.70
CA ALA A 29 1.40 3.69 6.22
C ALA A 29 1.95 3.01 7.47
N ILE A 30 1.05 2.65 8.38
CA ILE A 30 1.39 1.82 9.55
C ILE A 30 0.82 0.42 9.38
N TYR A 31 1.59 -0.57 9.84
CA TYR A 31 1.19 -1.97 9.91
C TYR A 31 1.33 -2.45 11.36
N ARG A 32 0.56 -3.47 11.74
CA ARG A 32 0.57 -4.02 13.11
C ARG A 32 1.45 -5.27 13.25
N ASN A 33 1.55 -6.06 12.18
CA ASN A 33 2.31 -7.32 12.15
C ASN A 33 3.11 -7.45 10.84
N ALA A 34 4.32 -7.99 10.92
CA ALA A 34 5.20 -8.17 9.77
C ALA A 34 4.56 -9.08 8.69
N HIS A 35 3.79 -10.09 9.10
CA HIS A 35 3.10 -10.97 8.17
C HIS A 35 2.08 -10.25 7.25
N SER A 36 1.45 -9.17 7.71
CA SER A 36 0.60 -8.36 6.82
C SER A 36 1.41 -7.62 5.76
N LEU A 37 2.69 -7.35 6.02
CA LEU A 37 3.57 -6.68 5.06
C LEU A 37 3.89 -7.60 3.88
N GLU A 38 4.27 -8.85 4.14
CA GLU A 38 4.55 -9.87 3.11
C GLU A 38 3.37 -10.04 2.16
N LYS A 39 2.15 -10.11 2.72
CA LYS A 39 0.91 -10.22 1.93
C LYS A 39 0.70 -9.00 1.02
N ILE A 40 0.99 -7.80 1.51
CA ILE A 40 0.84 -6.57 0.72
C ILE A 40 1.92 -6.45 -0.35
N GLU A 41 3.16 -6.85 -0.04
CA GLU A 41 4.26 -6.86 -1.00
C GLU A 41 3.93 -7.74 -2.21
N GLN A 42 3.46 -8.97 -1.97
CA GLN A 42 3.04 -9.87 -3.05
C GLN A 42 1.88 -9.28 -3.88
N LEU A 43 0.88 -8.66 -3.23
CA LEU A 43 -0.21 -7.98 -3.93
C LEU A 43 0.28 -6.81 -4.78
N PHE A 44 1.28 -6.07 -4.32
CA PHE A 44 1.83 -4.93 -5.05
C PHE A 44 2.63 -5.39 -6.26
N ILE A 45 3.41 -6.46 -6.13
CA ILE A 45 4.13 -7.09 -7.26
C ILE A 45 3.12 -7.55 -8.31
N GLN A 46 2.10 -8.31 -7.91
CA GLN A 46 1.06 -8.81 -8.81
C GLN A 46 0.31 -7.67 -9.54
N GLN A 47 -0.03 -6.58 -8.84
CA GLN A 47 -0.70 -5.43 -9.45
C GLN A 47 0.21 -4.58 -10.35
N LEU A 48 1.53 -4.73 -10.22
CA LEU A 48 2.50 -4.11 -11.13
C LEU A 48 2.61 -4.91 -12.43
N ASP A 49 2.53 -6.25 -12.37
CA ASP A 49 2.61 -7.15 -13.53
C ASP A 49 1.36 -7.11 -14.41
N GLU A 50 0.19 -6.75 -13.87
CA GLU A 50 -1.06 -6.58 -14.65
C GLU A 50 -1.11 -5.27 -15.47
N LYS A 51 -0.07 -4.43 -15.42
CA LYS A 51 -0.03 -3.09 -16.03
C LYS A 51 1.04 -2.97 -17.11
#